data_AF-A0A1Y2WNU7-F1
#
_entry.id   AF-A0A1Y2WNU7-F1
#
_cell.length_a   1.000
_cell.length_b   1.000
_cell.length_c   1.000
_cell.angle_alpha   90.00
_cell.angle_beta   90.00
_cell.angle_gamma   90.00
#
_symmetry.space_group_name_H-M   'P 1'
#
loop_
_entity.id
_entity.type
_entity.pdbx_description
1 polymer ?
#
loop_
_entity_poly.entity_id
_entity_poly.type
_entity_poly.pdbx_seq_one_letter_code
_entity_poly.pdbx_strand_id
1 'polypeptide(L)'
;MSLYSDIATGALTEAALDNYLNTCKINDPSTEKGNDTFGLTPLAVAARNGHADLVRLLLEKGASVDALSSGLRTPLWIVTARGRGDNRAEIVQILLRYGANPTYSNPILQNGLTPLENELSQQKDPEVIHLLSQSGGKTKKALDLAISLGRPDIDAAMGSSRQGGNVVEMIVHIIIAIIMCIFGWVHNAALATGSVLKMYPIRGFSDDPMAKEFQKALPQPKTKEEFEKGIGDFVAKHKLGKFFRKGSERLLESIAAKAVEVQKDETSVLSEPENTENLIKLALYQPIIYCDDSGSMAPGGNNDGEDRMGDQRDLVERVARICTKIVPDDLGVHLRFINNQPGNTDNLKMDEIQNIMTQVTPGGCTEIGIQLRERILKPLLYSQYNENVKNLTRPLLISIITDGIPFGGRGSPETRNTLRDEIKRCQEYLLENGLPSRTVIFQISQIGSDKNSKEFLQKLREENLENVYITAQQLDSKFRELRNNEKDLEAWLFETLLEPILDRKSG
;
A
#
# COMPACT_ATOMS: atom_id res chain seq x y z
N MET A 1 -40.82 -15.95 -6.92
CA MET A 1 -39.81 -14.88 -6.84
C MET A 1 -38.58 -15.38 -7.57
N SER A 2 -37.92 -14.50 -8.30
CA SER A 2 -36.73 -14.81 -9.08
C SER A 2 -35.51 -14.10 -8.49
N LEU A 3 -34.31 -14.57 -8.83
CA LEU A 3 -33.06 -13.92 -8.45
C LEU A 3 -33.11 -12.41 -8.74
N TYR A 4 -33.58 -12.03 -9.93
CA TYR A 4 -33.64 -10.63 -10.35
C TYR A 4 -34.70 -9.83 -9.61
N SER A 5 -35.86 -10.42 -9.27
CA SER A 5 -36.86 -9.74 -8.46
C SER A 5 -36.36 -9.46 -7.04
N ASP A 6 -35.66 -10.43 -6.44
CA ASP A 6 -35.17 -10.33 -5.06
C ASP A 6 -34.00 -9.34 -4.96
N ILE A 7 -33.14 -9.30 -5.99
CA ILE A 7 -32.12 -8.26 -6.10
C ILE A 7 -32.77 -6.88 -6.30
N ALA A 8 -33.80 -6.79 -7.12
CA ALA A 8 -34.46 -5.51 -7.42
C ALA A 8 -35.18 -4.92 -6.20
N THR A 9 -35.67 -5.74 -5.28
CA THR A 9 -36.33 -5.30 -4.03
C THR A 9 -35.38 -5.19 -2.85
N GLY A 10 -34.14 -5.67 -2.98
CA GLY A 10 -33.14 -5.67 -1.89
C GLY A 10 -33.37 -6.78 -0.87
N ALA A 11 -34.27 -7.72 -1.15
CA ALA A 11 -34.66 -8.80 -0.25
C ALA A 11 -33.78 -10.07 -0.37
N LEU A 12 -32.83 -10.08 -1.33
CA LEU A 12 -31.95 -11.22 -1.55
C LEU A 12 -31.01 -11.43 -0.35
N THR A 13 -31.06 -12.63 0.25
CA THR A 13 -30.09 -13.07 1.26
C THR A 13 -29.00 -13.93 0.63
N GLU A 14 -27.87 -14.09 1.30
CA GLU A 14 -26.78 -14.97 0.83
C GLU A 14 -27.27 -16.42 0.61
N ALA A 15 -28.03 -16.97 1.55
CA ALA A 15 -28.58 -18.32 1.43
C ALA A 15 -29.54 -18.46 0.23
N ALA A 16 -30.33 -17.42 -0.07
CA ALA A 16 -31.20 -17.41 -1.23
C ALA A 16 -30.39 -17.31 -2.54
N LEU A 17 -29.32 -16.50 -2.55
CA LEU A 17 -28.41 -16.38 -3.68
C LEU A 17 -27.76 -17.73 -4.01
N ASP A 18 -27.19 -18.42 -3.02
CA ASP A 18 -26.56 -19.72 -3.21
C ASP A 18 -27.55 -20.75 -3.81
N ASN A 19 -28.82 -20.70 -3.39
CA ASN A 19 -29.86 -21.56 -3.96
C ASN A 19 -30.17 -21.21 -5.43
N TYR A 20 -30.26 -19.92 -5.77
CA TYR A 20 -30.47 -19.49 -7.16
C TYR A 20 -29.28 -19.85 -8.07
N LEU A 21 -28.05 -19.78 -7.57
CA LEU A 21 -26.84 -20.10 -8.35
C LEU A 21 -26.72 -21.58 -8.72
N ASN A 22 -27.50 -22.48 -8.10
CA ASN A 22 -27.62 -23.87 -8.54
C ASN A 22 -28.36 -24.02 -9.88
N THR A 23 -29.16 -23.02 -10.28
CA THR A 23 -30.04 -23.09 -11.46
C THR A 23 -29.81 -21.94 -12.45
N CYS A 24 -29.16 -20.86 -12.03
CA CYS A 24 -28.85 -19.69 -12.86
C CYS A 24 -27.35 -19.36 -12.81
N LYS A 25 -26.79 -18.81 -13.90
CA LYS A 25 -25.43 -18.28 -13.88
C LYS A 25 -25.42 -16.84 -13.38
N ILE A 26 -24.45 -16.51 -12.53
CA ILE A 26 -24.33 -15.20 -11.87
C ILE A 26 -24.16 -14.00 -12.82
N ASN A 27 -23.76 -14.25 -14.07
CA ASN A 27 -23.54 -13.21 -15.09
C ASN A 27 -24.61 -13.19 -16.19
N ASP A 28 -25.57 -14.11 -16.19
CA ASP A 28 -26.58 -14.16 -17.26
C ASP A 28 -27.54 -12.96 -17.11
N PRO A 29 -27.95 -12.31 -18.21
CA PRO A 29 -28.99 -11.27 -18.14
C PRO A 29 -30.40 -11.86 -17.90
N SER A 30 -31.25 -11.11 -17.19
CA SER A 30 -32.65 -11.48 -16.96
C SER A 30 -33.43 -11.67 -18.26
N THR A 31 -34.14 -12.79 -18.39
CA THR A 31 -35.02 -13.09 -19.54
C THR A 31 -36.49 -12.78 -19.26
N GLU A 32 -36.82 -12.22 -18.10
CA GLU A 32 -38.19 -11.97 -17.64
C GLU A 32 -38.81 -10.75 -18.33
N LYS A 33 -39.53 -10.99 -19.42
CA LYS A 33 -40.19 -9.93 -20.20
C LYS A 33 -41.27 -9.21 -19.36
N GLY A 34 -41.35 -7.89 -19.50
CA GLY A 34 -42.38 -7.07 -18.86
C GLY A 34 -42.05 -6.58 -17.45
N ASN A 35 -40.83 -6.84 -16.95
CA ASN A 35 -40.34 -6.25 -15.71
C ASN A 35 -39.18 -5.28 -15.94
N ASP A 36 -38.89 -4.44 -14.95
CA ASP A 36 -37.80 -3.46 -15.02
C ASP A 36 -36.41 -4.13 -15.02
N THR A 37 -36.28 -5.43 -14.78
CA THR A 37 -34.97 -6.14 -14.74
C THR A 37 -34.57 -6.74 -16.08
N PHE A 38 -35.48 -6.78 -17.07
CA PHE A 38 -35.27 -7.45 -18.35
C PHE A 38 -33.97 -7.02 -19.02
N GLY A 39 -33.15 -8.01 -19.35
CA GLY A 39 -31.87 -7.84 -20.03
C GLY A 39 -30.74 -7.27 -19.15
N LEU A 40 -30.91 -7.16 -17.82
CA LEU A 40 -29.84 -6.78 -16.89
C LEU A 40 -29.22 -8.00 -16.22
N THR A 41 -27.90 -7.98 -16.00
CA THR A 41 -27.21 -8.96 -15.15
C THR A 41 -27.58 -8.74 -13.67
N PRO A 42 -27.43 -9.75 -12.79
CA PRO A 42 -27.66 -9.60 -11.36
C PRO A 42 -26.92 -8.39 -10.76
N LEU A 43 -25.63 -8.25 -11.07
CA LEU A 43 -24.80 -7.13 -10.63
C LEU A 43 -25.31 -5.77 -11.13
N ALA A 44 -25.78 -5.71 -12.39
CA ALA A 44 -26.36 -4.51 -12.95
C ALA A 44 -27.71 -4.14 -12.31
N VAL A 45 -28.54 -5.11 -11.92
CA VAL A 45 -29.80 -4.87 -11.20
C VAL A 45 -29.51 -4.29 -9.81
N ALA A 46 -28.55 -4.87 -9.07
CA ALA A 46 -28.15 -4.38 -7.76
C ALA A 46 -27.59 -2.95 -7.84
N ALA A 47 -26.67 -2.72 -8.78
CA ALA A 47 -26.06 -1.40 -8.98
C ALA A 47 -27.10 -0.35 -9.35
N ARG A 48 -28.00 -0.66 -10.30
CA ARG A 48 -29.04 0.29 -10.74
C ARG A 48 -29.98 0.70 -9.62
N ASN A 49 -30.34 -0.22 -8.72
CA ASN A 49 -31.32 0.03 -7.68
C ASN A 49 -30.72 0.55 -6.37
N GLY A 50 -29.40 0.77 -6.30
CA GLY A 50 -28.77 1.38 -5.12
C GLY A 50 -28.43 0.40 -3.99
N HIS A 51 -28.43 -0.91 -4.26
CA HIS A 51 -28.19 -1.95 -3.26
C HIS A 51 -26.69 -2.29 -3.13
N ALA A 52 -25.92 -1.41 -2.48
CA ALA A 52 -24.46 -1.53 -2.33
C ALA A 52 -24.03 -2.87 -1.69
N ASP A 53 -24.77 -3.37 -0.69
CA ASP A 53 -24.46 -4.64 -0.03
C ASP A 53 -24.66 -5.84 -0.97
N LEU A 54 -25.68 -5.80 -1.83
CA LEU A 54 -25.86 -6.83 -2.85
C LEU A 54 -24.82 -6.73 -3.96
N VAL A 55 -24.33 -5.53 -4.29
CA VAL A 55 -23.21 -5.34 -5.21
C VAL A 55 -21.95 -6.02 -4.65
N ARG A 56 -21.62 -5.79 -3.37
CA ARG A 56 -20.49 -6.48 -2.69
C ARG A 56 -20.67 -7.99 -2.71
N LEU A 57 -21.82 -8.48 -2.25
CA LEU A 57 -22.12 -9.92 -2.18
C LEU A 57 -22.01 -10.62 -3.55
N LEU A 58 -22.54 -10.00 -4.61
CA LEU A 58 -22.48 -10.58 -5.96
C LEU A 58 -21.04 -10.63 -6.50
N LEU A 59 -20.22 -9.59 -6.24
CA LEU A 59 -18.81 -9.57 -6.62
C LEU A 59 -17.99 -10.61 -5.86
N GLU A 60 -18.23 -10.77 -4.55
CA GLU A 60 -17.60 -11.80 -3.71
C GLU A 60 -17.95 -13.22 -4.17
N LYS A 61 -19.18 -13.43 -4.66
CA LYS A 61 -19.62 -14.70 -5.26
C LYS A 61 -19.17 -14.89 -6.72
N GLY A 62 -18.29 -14.01 -7.23
CA GLY A 62 -17.64 -14.16 -8.53
C GLY A 62 -18.39 -13.57 -9.71
N ALA A 63 -19.32 -12.63 -9.50
CA ALA A 63 -19.88 -11.84 -10.59
C ALA A 63 -18.76 -11.06 -11.31
N SER A 64 -18.75 -11.11 -12.64
CA SER A 64 -17.78 -10.34 -13.42
C SER A 64 -18.16 -8.86 -13.37
N VAL A 65 -17.24 -8.02 -12.89
CA VAL A 65 -17.46 -6.58 -12.69
C VAL A 65 -17.91 -5.85 -13.98
N ASP A 66 -17.44 -6.31 -15.14
CA ASP A 66 -17.78 -5.77 -16.47
C ASP A 66 -18.72 -6.68 -17.27
N ALA A 67 -19.47 -7.58 -16.60
CA ALA A 67 -20.44 -8.44 -17.28
C ALA A 67 -21.49 -7.62 -18.05
N LEU A 68 -21.64 -7.92 -19.34
CA LEU A 68 -22.52 -7.17 -20.22
C LEU A 68 -23.98 -7.59 -20.07
N SER A 69 -24.83 -6.63 -19.76
CA SER A 69 -26.28 -6.74 -19.92
C SER A 69 -26.65 -6.86 -21.41
N SER A 70 -27.86 -7.33 -21.75
CA SER A 70 -28.31 -7.59 -23.14
C SER A 70 -28.24 -6.37 -24.09
N GLY A 71 -28.09 -5.16 -23.53
CA GLY A 71 -27.84 -3.93 -24.29
C GLY A 71 -26.37 -3.53 -24.40
N LEU A 72 -25.42 -4.45 -24.17
CA LEU A 72 -23.97 -4.21 -24.14
C LEU A 72 -23.51 -3.20 -23.09
N ARG A 73 -24.22 -3.14 -21.95
CA ARG A 73 -23.94 -2.19 -20.86
C ARG A 73 -23.25 -2.90 -19.70
N THR A 74 -22.15 -2.31 -19.21
CA THR A 74 -21.52 -2.71 -17.95
C THR A 74 -22.32 -2.19 -16.74
N PRO A 75 -22.19 -2.82 -15.56
CA PRO A 75 -22.78 -2.33 -14.32
C PRO A 75 -22.39 -0.87 -14.00
N LEU A 76 -21.13 -0.49 -14.21
CA LEU A 76 -20.65 0.88 -13.99
C LEU A 76 -21.36 1.88 -14.91
N TRP A 77 -21.49 1.56 -16.20
CA TRP A 77 -22.25 2.38 -17.15
C TRP A 77 -23.72 2.52 -16.74
N ILE A 78 -24.33 1.43 -16.25
CA ILE A 78 -25.73 1.44 -15.81
C ILE A 78 -25.94 2.32 -14.59
N VAL A 79 -24.98 2.36 -13.66
CA VAL A 79 -25.09 3.19 -12.46
C VAL A 79 -25.02 4.69 -12.77
N THR A 80 -24.20 5.10 -13.73
CA THR A 80 -24.15 6.50 -14.17
C THR A 80 -25.35 6.85 -15.03
N ALA A 81 -25.84 5.94 -15.87
CA ALA A 81 -26.95 6.20 -16.77
C ALA A 81 -28.33 6.12 -16.09
N ARG A 82 -28.51 5.14 -15.21
CA ARG A 82 -29.82 4.70 -14.71
C ARG A 82 -29.83 4.39 -13.22
N GLY A 83 -28.73 4.64 -12.50
CA GLY A 83 -28.68 4.45 -11.04
C GLY A 83 -29.74 5.28 -10.33
N ARG A 84 -30.39 4.67 -9.34
CA ARG A 84 -31.41 5.25 -8.48
C ARG A 84 -30.93 5.12 -7.02
N GLY A 85 -31.31 6.05 -6.15
CA GLY A 85 -30.97 6.06 -4.73
C GLY A 85 -29.70 6.85 -4.39
N ASP A 86 -29.45 7.03 -3.09
CA ASP A 86 -28.39 7.91 -2.57
C ASP A 86 -27.00 7.24 -2.54
N ASN A 87 -26.93 5.91 -2.61
CA ASN A 87 -25.69 5.12 -2.50
C ASN A 87 -24.91 5.00 -3.83
N ARG A 88 -25.14 5.90 -4.79
CA ARG A 88 -24.53 5.80 -6.14
C ARG A 88 -23.01 5.93 -6.09
N ALA A 89 -22.49 6.90 -5.34
CA ALA A 89 -21.05 7.10 -5.16
C ALA A 89 -20.38 5.86 -4.55
N GLU A 90 -20.98 5.26 -3.53
CA GLU A 90 -20.49 4.03 -2.91
C GLU A 90 -20.45 2.86 -3.91
N ILE A 91 -21.50 2.67 -4.72
CA ILE A 91 -21.55 1.60 -5.72
C ILE A 91 -20.50 1.82 -6.81
N VAL A 92 -20.32 3.07 -7.28
CA VAL A 92 -19.26 3.43 -8.23
C VAL A 92 -17.90 3.08 -7.65
N GLN A 93 -17.64 3.44 -6.39
CA GLN A 93 -16.39 3.15 -5.70
C GLN A 93 -16.14 1.63 -5.59
N ILE A 94 -17.16 0.84 -5.21
CA ILE A 94 -17.05 -0.63 -5.14
C ILE A 94 -16.70 -1.20 -6.52
N LEU A 95 -17.43 -0.82 -7.57
CA LEU A 95 -17.19 -1.34 -8.92
C LEU A 95 -15.79 -0.97 -9.43
N LEU A 96 -15.34 0.25 -9.21
CA LEU A 96 -13.98 0.69 -9.59
C LEU A 96 -12.89 -0.06 -8.80
N ARG A 97 -13.10 -0.29 -7.50
CA ARG A 97 -12.18 -1.08 -6.66
C ARG A 97 -12.06 -2.53 -7.13
N TYR A 98 -13.14 -3.10 -7.65
CA TYR A 98 -13.16 -4.43 -8.27
C TYR A 98 -12.70 -4.43 -9.73
N GLY A 99 -12.20 -3.30 -10.25
CA GLY A 99 -11.55 -3.21 -11.56
C GLY A 99 -12.48 -2.90 -12.73
N ALA A 100 -13.67 -2.34 -12.49
CA ALA A 100 -14.57 -1.92 -13.57
C ALA A 100 -13.89 -0.93 -14.53
N ASN A 101 -14.04 -1.12 -15.84
CA ASN A 101 -13.45 -0.22 -16.83
C ASN A 101 -14.16 1.16 -16.86
N PRO A 102 -13.50 2.25 -16.42
CA PRO A 102 -14.09 3.58 -16.30
C PRO A 102 -14.23 4.31 -17.64
N THR A 103 -13.63 3.77 -18.69
CA THR A 103 -13.63 4.32 -20.05
C THR A 103 -14.44 3.47 -21.04
N TYR A 104 -15.12 2.42 -20.56
CA TYR A 104 -15.93 1.57 -21.43
C TYR A 104 -16.98 2.40 -22.17
N SER A 105 -16.96 2.31 -23.49
CA SER A 105 -17.95 2.92 -24.38
C SER A 105 -18.30 1.97 -25.51
N ASN A 106 -19.51 2.08 -26.04
CA ASN A 106 -19.94 1.32 -27.20
C ASN A 106 -20.86 2.20 -28.06
N PRO A 107 -20.69 2.26 -29.39
CA PRO A 107 -21.46 3.16 -30.27
C PRO A 107 -22.99 3.00 -30.16
N ILE A 108 -23.48 1.82 -29.77
CA ILE A 108 -24.90 1.51 -29.60
C ILE A 108 -25.46 2.11 -28.29
N LEU A 109 -24.60 2.55 -27.36
CA LEU A 109 -24.96 3.13 -26.07
C LEU A 109 -24.99 4.66 -26.13
N GLN A 110 -26.17 5.27 -26.31
CA GLN A 110 -26.37 6.73 -26.18
C GLN A 110 -25.22 7.56 -26.80
N ASN A 111 -24.91 7.33 -28.08
CA ASN A 111 -23.81 7.99 -28.81
C ASN A 111 -22.39 7.69 -28.29
N GLY A 112 -22.18 6.51 -27.72
CA GLY A 112 -20.87 6.04 -27.27
C GLY A 112 -20.35 6.77 -26.04
N LEU A 113 -21.21 7.26 -25.15
CA LEU A 113 -20.77 7.93 -23.93
C LEU A 113 -20.11 6.92 -22.97
N THR A 114 -18.97 7.32 -22.40
CA THR A 114 -18.33 6.63 -21.26
C THR A 114 -19.12 6.88 -19.97
N PRO A 115 -18.86 6.14 -18.88
CA PRO A 115 -19.50 6.40 -17.58
C PRO A 115 -19.39 7.86 -17.13
N LEU A 116 -18.21 8.48 -17.23
CA LEU A 116 -17.98 9.88 -16.86
C LEU A 116 -18.71 10.86 -17.78
N GLU A 117 -18.59 10.66 -19.09
CA GLU A 117 -19.27 11.52 -20.08
C GLU A 117 -20.79 11.48 -19.90
N ASN A 118 -21.32 10.31 -19.56
CA ASN A 118 -22.72 10.14 -19.29
C ASN A 118 -23.15 10.84 -17.98
N GLU A 119 -22.36 10.74 -16.89
CA GLU A 119 -22.62 11.47 -15.64
C GLU A 119 -22.62 12.99 -15.85
N LEU A 120 -21.66 13.50 -16.62
CA LEU A 120 -21.54 14.91 -17.00
C LEU A 120 -22.72 15.37 -17.87
N SER A 121 -23.07 14.61 -18.90
CA SER A 121 -24.18 14.96 -19.82
C SER A 121 -25.53 15.06 -19.11
N GLN A 122 -25.71 14.28 -18.04
CA GLN A 122 -26.92 14.28 -17.24
C GLN A 122 -26.84 15.23 -16.03
N GLN A 123 -25.70 15.91 -15.84
CA GLN A 123 -25.42 16.83 -14.73
C GLN A 123 -25.81 16.25 -13.37
N LYS A 124 -25.39 15.00 -13.14
CA LYS A 124 -25.73 14.25 -11.93
C LYS A 124 -24.73 14.55 -10.81
N ASP A 125 -24.24 13.52 -10.14
CA ASP A 125 -23.60 13.62 -8.84
C ASP A 125 -22.14 14.06 -8.99
N PRO A 126 -21.75 15.24 -8.46
CA PRO A 126 -20.36 15.71 -8.50
C PRO A 126 -19.37 14.75 -7.84
N GLU A 127 -19.81 13.96 -6.85
CA GLU A 127 -18.98 12.95 -6.19
C GLU A 127 -18.69 11.79 -7.14
N VAL A 128 -19.69 11.33 -7.90
CA VAL A 128 -19.50 10.32 -8.96
C VAL A 128 -18.61 10.85 -10.08
N ILE A 129 -18.76 12.11 -10.48
CA ILE A 129 -17.87 12.79 -11.44
C ILE A 129 -16.42 12.74 -10.93
N HIS A 130 -16.21 13.07 -9.65
CA HIS A 130 -14.90 13.05 -9.02
C HIS A 130 -14.27 11.64 -9.00
N LEU A 131 -15.02 10.63 -8.54
CA LEU A 131 -14.55 9.23 -8.48
C LEU A 131 -14.14 8.69 -9.86
N LEU A 132 -14.96 8.93 -10.88
CA LEU A 132 -14.68 8.52 -12.25
C LEU A 132 -13.51 9.30 -12.87
N SER A 133 -13.42 10.59 -12.56
CA SER A 133 -12.33 11.49 -12.97
C SER A 133 -10.98 11.04 -12.41
N GLN A 134 -10.92 10.65 -11.13
CA GLN A 134 -9.71 10.14 -10.48
C GLN A 134 -9.34 8.73 -10.93
N SER A 135 -10.33 7.91 -11.27
CA SER A 135 -10.09 6.51 -11.68
C SER A 135 -9.76 6.37 -13.17
N GLY A 136 -9.34 7.42 -13.86
CA GLY A 136 -8.92 7.35 -15.28
C GLY A 136 -10.05 7.49 -16.30
N GLY A 137 -11.25 7.93 -15.90
CA GLY A 137 -12.38 8.17 -16.80
C GLY A 137 -12.29 9.44 -17.66
N LYS A 138 -11.26 10.28 -17.46
CA LYS A 138 -11.07 11.56 -18.18
C LYS A 138 -10.75 11.35 -19.66
N THR A 139 -11.76 11.46 -20.51
CA THR A 139 -11.59 11.55 -21.96
C THR A 139 -11.57 13.02 -22.42
N LYS A 140 -11.09 13.26 -23.65
CA LYS A 140 -11.17 14.59 -24.27
C LYS A 140 -12.61 15.12 -24.29
N LYS A 141 -13.58 14.28 -24.66
CA LYS A 141 -14.99 14.63 -24.71
C LYS A 141 -15.56 14.92 -23.32
N ALA A 142 -15.13 14.23 -22.26
CA ALA A 142 -15.51 14.55 -20.88
C ALA A 142 -14.99 15.93 -20.46
N LEU A 143 -13.75 16.28 -20.82
CA LEU A 143 -13.18 17.60 -20.54
C LEU A 143 -13.93 18.70 -21.31
N ASP A 144 -14.21 18.49 -22.59
CA ASP A 144 -14.98 19.43 -23.41
C ASP A 144 -16.40 19.63 -22.85
N LEU A 145 -17.05 18.55 -22.40
CA LEU A 145 -18.36 18.62 -21.74
C LEU A 145 -18.31 19.41 -20.44
N ALA A 146 -17.35 19.13 -19.55
CA ALA A 146 -17.20 19.86 -18.28
C ALA A 146 -16.99 21.37 -18.51
N ILE A 147 -16.09 21.74 -19.43
CA ILE A 147 -15.85 23.14 -19.79
C ILE A 147 -17.12 23.79 -20.35
N SER A 148 -17.88 23.07 -21.18
CA SER A 148 -19.14 23.59 -21.76
C SER A 148 -20.24 23.82 -20.72
N LEU A 149 -20.23 23.07 -19.62
CA LEU A 149 -21.19 23.22 -18.52
C LEU A 149 -20.88 24.45 -17.65
N GLY A 150 -19.61 24.87 -17.57
CA GLY A 150 -19.18 26.09 -16.87
C GLY A 150 -19.57 26.12 -15.39
N ARG A 151 -19.63 24.94 -14.76
CA ARG A 151 -20.11 24.75 -13.39
C ARG A 151 -18.93 24.58 -12.44
N PRO A 152 -18.73 25.47 -11.45
CA PRO A 152 -17.57 25.42 -10.56
C PRO A 152 -17.42 24.11 -9.79
N ASP A 153 -18.54 23.49 -9.42
CA ASP A 153 -18.57 22.20 -8.72
C ASP A 153 -18.16 21.02 -9.62
N ILE A 154 -18.50 21.08 -10.91
CA ILE A 154 -18.05 20.10 -11.90
C ILE A 154 -16.57 20.34 -12.26
N ASP A 155 -16.15 21.59 -12.41
CA ASP A 155 -14.75 21.94 -12.67
C ASP A 155 -13.83 21.50 -11.52
N ALA A 156 -14.29 21.66 -10.27
CA ALA A 156 -13.62 21.14 -9.08
C ALA A 156 -13.56 19.61 -9.08
N ALA A 157 -14.67 18.93 -9.39
CA ALA A 157 -14.70 17.46 -9.49
C ALA A 157 -13.80 16.91 -10.62
N MET A 158 -13.63 17.68 -11.70
CA MET A 158 -12.77 17.34 -12.85
C MET A 158 -11.29 17.67 -12.61
N GLY A 159 -10.94 18.47 -11.60
CA GLY A 159 -9.56 18.70 -11.15
C GLY A 159 -8.70 19.52 -12.11
N SER A 160 -9.21 20.64 -12.63
CA SER A 160 -8.44 21.54 -13.51
C SER A 160 -7.61 22.55 -12.72
N SER A 161 -6.28 22.40 -12.75
CA SER A 161 -5.31 23.39 -12.30
C SER A 161 -5.22 24.57 -13.29
N ARG A 162 -5.68 25.78 -12.90
CA ARG A 162 -5.21 27.07 -13.43
C ARG A 162 -5.54 28.22 -12.46
N GLN A 163 -4.53 29.06 -12.21
CA GLN A 163 -4.44 30.15 -11.23
C GLN A 163 -5.51 31.26 -11.37
N GLY A 164 -5.88 31.87 -10.25
CA GLY A 164 -6.49 33.21 -10.17
C GLY A 164 -7.28 33.42 -8.89
N GLY A 165 -6.67 34.03 -7.86
CA GLY A 165 -7.24 34.14 -6.51
C GLY A 165 -8.37 35.15 -6.31
N ASN A 166 -8.76 35.23 -5.03
CA ASN A 166 -9.62 36.18 -4.30
C ASN A 166 -11.07 35.78 -3.94
N VAL A 167 -11.34 35.95 -2.64
CA VAL A 167 -12.59 35.87 -1.86
C VAL A 167 -13.23 34.48 -1.76
N VAL A 168 -13.40 33.74 -2.87
CA VAL A 168 -13.96 32.38 -2.79
C VAL A 168 -12.97 31.42 -2.15
N GLU A 169 -11.67 31.56 -2.42
CA GLU A 169 -10.63 30.78 -1.73
C GLU A 169 -10.63 31.05 -0.21
N MET A 170 -10.97 32.26 0.23
CA MET A 170 -11.07 32.59 1.65
C MET A 170 -12.32 31.96 2.27
N ILE A 171 -13.46 31.97 1.57
CA ILE A 171 -14.71 31.36 2.02
C ILE A 171 -14.61 29.83 1.97
N VAL A 172 -13.97 29.28 0.94
CA VAL A 172 -13.64 27.86 0.80
C VAL A 172 -12.61 27.46 1.83
N HIS A 173 -11.61 28.27 2.18
CA HIS A 173 -10.72 27.98 3.30
C HIS A 173 -11.44 28.09 4.65
N ILE A 174 -12.43 28.97 4.82
CA ILE A 174 -13.25 29.04 6.04
C ILE A 174 -14.20 27.84 6.13
N ILE A 175 -14.82 27.45 5.02
CA ILE A 175 -15.74 26.31 4.95
C ILE A 175 -14.97 24.99 5.01
N ILE A 176 -13.82 24.87 4.35
CA ILE A 176 -12.88 23.76 4.50
C ILE A 176 -12.25 23.79 5.89
N ALA A 177 -12.02 24.93 6.53
CA ALA A 177 -11.59 24.96 7.94
C ALA A 177 -12.72 24.52 8.88
N ILE A 178 -13.97 24.87 8.60
CA ILE A 178 -15.15 24.42 9.37
C ILE A 178 -15.42 22.93 9.11
N ILE A 179 -15.31 22.46 7.86
CA ILE A 179 -15.46 21.06 7.45
C ILE A 179 -14.26 20.24 7.93
N MET A 180 -13.03 20.77 7.92
CA MET A 180 -11.86 20.13 8.54
C MET A 180 -11.91 20.23 10.08
N CYS A 181 -12.60 21.20 10.66
CA CYS A 181 -12.95 21.16 12.10
C CYS A 181 -14.04 20.13 12.38
N ILE A 182 -15.00 19.90 11.47
CA ILE A 182 -16.09 18.93 11.64
C ILE A 182 -15.63 17.49 11.31
N PHE A 183 -14.74 17.31 10.33
CA PHE A 183 -14.24 16.01 9.83
C PHE A 183 -12.82 15.69 10.29
N GLY A 184 -11.95 16.68 10.47
CA GLY A 184 -10.68 16.51 11.22
C GLY A 184 -10.90 16.34 12.73
N TRP A 185 -12.16 16.36 13.17
CA TRP A 185 -12.53 15.92 14.50
C TRP A 185 -12.24 14.40 14.66
N VAL A 186 -12.55 13.52 13.72
CA VAL A 186 -12.36 12.06 13.98
C VAL A 186 -10.91 11.58 13.81
N HIS A 187 -10.00 12.37 13.21
CA HIS A 187 -8.64 11.90 12.92
C HIS A 187 -7.49 12.88 13.25
N ASN A 188 -7.74 14.13 13.67
CA ASN A 188 -6.65 15.13 13.72
C ASN A 188 -6.71 16.19 14.84
N ALA A 189 -7.57 16.05 15.84
CA ALA A 189 -7.67 17.02 16.92
C ALA A 189 -6.51 17.01 17.97
N ALA A 190 -5.47 16.18 17.84
CA ALA A 190 -4.26 16.29 18.69
C ALA A 190 -3.29 17.39 18.24
N LEU A 191 -3.32 17.76 16.95
CA LEU A 191 -2.30 18.63 16.35
C LEU A 191 -2.70 20.12 16.27
N ALA A 192 -3.97 20.48 16.50
CA ALA A 192 -4.43 21.87 16.33
C ALA A 192 -4.45 22.72 17.61
N THR A 193 -4.11 22.20 18.78
CA THR A 193 -4.22 22.97 20.04
C THR A 193 -2.96 23.76 20.42
N GLY A 194 -1.80 23.50 19.82
CA GLY A 194 -0.56 24.23 20.13
C GLY A 194 -0.36 25.51 19.32
N SER A 195 -0.61 25.43 18.01
CA SER A 195 -0.22 26.47 17.05
C SER A 195 -1.33 27.50 16.81
N VAL A 196 -2.60 27.10 16.87
CA VAL A 196 -3.76 28.00 16.70
C VAL A 196 -4.00 28.86 17.96
N LEU A 197 -3.76 28.31 19.16
CA LEU A 197 -3.93 29.02 20.45
C LEU A 197 -2.89 30.14 20.68
N LYS A 198 -1.74 30.10 20.00
CA LYS A 198 -0.75 31.20 20.05
C LYS A 198 -1.04 32.32 19.06
N MET A 199 -1.81 32.05 18.01
CA MET A 199 -2.05 33.00 16.92
C MET A 199 -3.31 33.85 17.13
N TYR A 200 -4.26 33.37 17.93
CA TYR A 200 -5.43 34.14 18.39
C TYR A 200 -5.69 33.91 19.88
N PRO A 201 -5.59 34.93 20.76
CA PRO A 201 -5.94 34.78 22.17
C PRO A 201 -7.46 34.80 22.33
N ILE A 202 -8.15 33.72 21.95
CA ILE A 202 -9.58 33.57 22.23
C ILE A 202 -9.72 33.04 23.66
N ARG A 203 -9.91 33.96 24.61
CA ARG A 203 -10.32 33.63 25.98
C ARG A 203 -11.65 32.85 25.93
N GLY A 204 -11.64 31.60 26.38
CA GLY A 204 -12.86 30.84 26.75
C GLY A 204 -13.06 29.48 26.09
N PHE A 205 -12.30 29.11 25.06
CA PHE A 205 -12.48 27.80 24.38
C PHE A 205 -11.89 26.61 25.15
N SER A 206 -10.93 26.86 26.05
CA SER A 206 -10.29 25.84 26.89
C SER A 206 -11.20 25.28 28.00
N ASP A 207 -12.39 25.85 28.21
CA ASP A 207 -13.31 25.48 29.28
C ASP A 207 -14.59 24.79 28.80
N ASP A 208 -14.75 24.58 27.49
CA ASP A 208 -15.88 23.85 26.91
C ASP A 208 -15.78 22.33 27.23
N PRO A 209 -16.79 21.72 27.87
CA PRO A 209 -16.80 20.29 28.19
C PRO A 209 -16.66 19.37 26.97
N MET A 210 -17.22 19.76 25.82
CA MET A 210 -17.17 19.00 24.58
C MET A 210 -15.78 19.04 23.97
N ALA A 211 -15.10 20.20 24.03
CA ALA A 211 -13.70 20.32 23.62
C ALA A 211 -12.76 19.49 24.51
N LYS A 212 -13.03 19.42 25.83
CA LYS A 212 -12.28 18.57 26.77
C LYS A 212 -12.49 17.07 26.53
N GLU A 213 -13.70 16.63 26.18
CA GLU A 213 -13.96 15.24 25.77
C GLU A 213 -13.30 14.91 24.43
N PHE A 214 -13.37 15.84 23.49
CA PHE A 214 -12.83 15.63 22.17
C PHE A 214 -11.30 15.56 22.16
N GLN A 215 -10.65 16.43 22.95
CA GLN A 215 -9.21 16.38 23.18
C GLN A 215 -8.80 15.05 23.84
N LYS A 216 -9.62 14.45 24.70
CA LYS A 216 -9.37 13.11 25.26
C LYS A 216 -9.51 11.98 24.24
N ALA A 217 -10.29 12.15 23.17
CA ALA A 217 -10.60 11.11 22.19
C ALA A 217 -9.51 10.91 21.13
N LEU A 218 -8.52 11.80 21.06
CA LEU A 218 -7.49 11.75 20.03
C LEU A 218 -6.27 10.98 20.48
N PRO A 219 -5.54 10.36 19.53
CA PRO A 219 -4.23 9.80 19.82
C PRO A 219 -3.33 10.90 20.38
N GLN A 220 -3.06 10.83 21.68
CA GLN A 220 -2.17 11.77 22.34
C GLN A 220 -0.72 11.43 21.98
N PRO A 221 0.15 12.44 21.83
CA PRO A 221 1.57 12.19 21.61
C PRO A 221 2.11 11.39 22.80
N LYS A 222 2.82 10.30 22.50
CA LYS A 222 3.34 9.41 23.53
C LYS A 222 4.61 9.97 24.14
N THR A 223 4.77 9.79 25.45
CA THR A 223 6.00 10.17 26.16
C THR A 223 7.13 9.18 25.90
N LYS A 224 8.35 9.58 26.26
CA LYS A 224 9.53 8.70 26.18
C LYS A 224 9.32 7.42 26.99
N GLU A 225 8.74 7.53 28.18
CA GLU A 225 8.48 6.42 29.10
C GLU A 225 7.43 5.45 28.52
N GLU A 226 6.40 5.97 27.83
CA GLU A 226 5.40 5.15 27.16
C GLU A 226 6.00 4.37 25.98
N PHE A 227 6.92 4.98 25.23
CA PHE A 227 7.67 4.29 24.18
C PHE A 227 8.62 3.24 24.75
N GLU A 228 9.37 3.55 25.80
CA GLU A 228 10.26 2.60 26.48
C GLU A 228 9.47 1.38 26.98
N LYS A 229 8.28 1.59 27.55
CA LYS A 229 7.37 0.52 27.93
C LYS A 229 6.91 -0.29 26.70
N GLY A 230 6.47 0.37 25.63
CA GLY A 230 6.04 -0.30 24.40
C GLY A 230 7.14 -1.14 23.74
N ILE A 231 8.39 -0.66 23.78
CA ILE A 231 9.57 -1.43 23.38
C ILE A 231 9.70 -2.69 24.25
N GLY A 232 9.63 -2.54 25.57
CA GLY A 232 9.70 -3.64 26.52
C GLY A 232 8.63 -4.71 26.26
N ASP A 233 7.39 -4.28 26.06
CA ASP A 233 6.25 -5.15 25.76
C ASP A 233 6.45 -5.91 24.43
N PHE A 234 6.90 -5.22 23.37
CA PHE A 234 7.17 -5.84 22.07
C PHE A 234 8.31 -6.86 22.14
N VAL A 235 9.42 -6.47 22.78
CA VAL A 235 10.60 -7.33 22.96
C VAL A 235 10.24 -8.58 23.78
N ALA A 236 9.44 -8.44 24.83
CA ALA A 236 8.96 -9.56 25.63
C ALA A 236 8.02 -10.47 24.84
N LYS A 237 7.01 -9.90 24.16
CA LYS A 237 6.03 -10.62 23.33
C LYS A 237 6.71 -11.51 22.28
N HIS A 238 7.73 -10.99 21.61
CA HIS A 238 8.43 -11.68 20.53
C HIS A 238 9.73 -12.40 20.99
N LYS A 239 9.98 -12.48 22.30
CA LYS A 239 11.13 -13.16 22.91
C LYS A 239 12.50 -12.63 22.43
N LEU A 240 12.56 -11.34 22.07
CA LEU A 240 13.76 -10.69 21.50
C LEU A 240 14.75 -10.19 22.57
N GLY A 241 14.48 -10.42 23.86
CA GLY A 241 15.29 -9.90 24.97
C GLY A 241 16.77 -10.27 24.93
N LYS A 242 17.16 -11.31 24.19
CA LYS A 242 18.57 -11.67 23.99
C LYS A 242 19.38 -10.66 23.16
N PHE A 243 18.73 -9.89 22.29
CA PHE A 243 19.37 -8.87 21.45
C PHE A 243 19.55 -7.55 22.21
N PHE A 244 18.65 -7.25 23.13
CA PHE A 244 18.62 -6.00 23.88
C PHE A 244 19.10 -6.17 25.33
N ARG A 245 20.33 -6.69 25.50
CA ARG A 245 20.98 -6.92 26.80
C ARG A 245 21.81 -5.70 27.23
N LYS A 246 22.62 -5.85 28.30
CA LYS A 246 23.56 -4.82 28.81
C LYS A 246 24.35 -4.18 27.65
N GLY A 247 24.17 -2.88 27.45
CA GLY A 247 24.77 -2.11 26.35
C GLY A 247 23.76 -1.54 25.35
N SER A 248 22.59 -2.16 25.20
CA SER A 248 21.53 -1.68 24.29
C SER A 248 20.67 -0.55 24.87
N GLU A 249 20.85 -0.20 26.15
CA GLU A 249 20.12 0.89 26.83
C GLU A 249 20.24 2.20 26.05
N ARG A 250 21.46 2.57 25.63
CA ARG A 250 21.69 3.78 24.83
C ARG A 250 20.96 3.75 23.48
N LEU A 251 20.88 2.58 22.84
CA LEU A 251 20.15 2.41 21.58
C LEU A 251 18.65 2.62 21.81
N LEU A 252 18.07 1.94 22.80
CA LEU A 252 16.64 2.03 23.09
C LEU A 252 16.23 3.43 23.57
N GLU A 253 17.05 4.06 24.42
CA GLU A 253 16.86 5.44 24.87
C GLU A 253 16.94 6.42 23.69
N SER A 254 17.90 6.23 22.77
CA SER A 254 18.02 7.07 21.57
C SER A 254 16.83 6.89 20.64
N ILE A 255 16.35 5.66 20.45
CA ILE A 255 15.16 5.38 19.62
C ILE A 255 13.93 6.06 20.21
N ALA A 256 13.69 5.90 21.52
CA ALA A 256 12.57 6.54 22.21
C ALA A 256 12.67 8.07 22.16
N ALA A 257 13.86 8.64 22.35
CA ALA A 257 14.08 10.08 22.27
C ALA A 257 13.83 10.62 20.84
N LYS A 258 14.40 9.98 19.81
CA LYS A 258 14.19 10.37 18.41
C LYS A 258 12.72 10.20 17.98
N ALA A 259 12.02 9.20 18.50
CA ALA A 259 10.58 9.02 18.29
C ALA A 259 9.75 10.20 18.83
N VAL A 260 10.08 10.72 20.02
CA VAL A 260 9.45 11.93 20.56
C VAL A 260 9.70 13.15 19.66
N GLU A 261 10.89 13.27 19.08
CA GLU A 261 11.18 14.35 18.12
C GLU A 261 10.42 14.19 16.80
N VAL A 262 10.27 12.96 16.27
CA VAL A 262 9.50 12.70 15.05
C VAL A 262 8.02 13.04 15.21
N GLN A 263 7.43 12.85 16.39
CA GLN A 263 6.03 13.26 16.64
C GLN A 263 5.81 14.78 16.51
N LYS A 264 6.87 15.60 16.49
CA LYS A 264 6.79 17.05 16.27
C LYS A 264 6.84 17.44 14.79
N ASP A 265 7.15 16.49 13.90
CA ASP A 265 7.24 16.70 12.45
C ASP A 265 5.84 16.62 11.81
N GLU A 266 5.14 17.75 11.76
CA GLU A 266 3.78 17.85 11.19
C GLU A 266 3.72 17.54 9.67
N THR A 267 4.87 17.36 9.00
CA THR A 267 4.95 17.15 7.55
C THR A 267 5.04 15.68 7.14
N SER A 268 5.44 14.79 8.05
CA SER A 268 5.62 13.36 7.79
C SER A 268 4.45 12.54 8.32
N VAL A 269 4.05 11.48 7.62
CA VAL A 269 3.04 10.52 8.12
C VAL A 269 3.53 9.75 9.35
N LEU A 270 4.86 9.70 9.54
CA LEU A 270 5.50 8.98 10.62
C LEU A 270 5.29 9.64 11.99
N SER A 271 4.87 10.90 12.03
CA SER A 271 4.64 11.66 13.27
C SER A 271 3.36 11.30 14.00
N GLU A 272 2.44 10.58 13.36
CA GLU A 272 1.23 10.07 14.00
C GLU A 272 1.61 9.09 15.13
N PRO A 273 1.00 9.14 16.32
CA PRO A 273 1.43 8.34 17.48
C PRO A 273 1.47 6.83 17.23
N GLU A 274 0.54 6.29 16.43
CA GLU A 274 0.55 4.87 16.02
C GLU A 274 1.71 4.57 15.07
N ASN A 275 1.96 5.43 14.08
CA ASN A 275 3.05 5.28 13.13
C ASN A 275 4.42 5.44 13.79
N THR A 276 4.56 6.35 14.75
CA THR A 276 5.80 6.47 15.53
C THR A 276 6.04 5.20 16.35
N GLU A 277 5.01 4.62 16.98
CA GLU A 277 5.15 3.34 17.69
C GLU A 277 5.55 2.20 16.74
N ASN A 278 4.99 2.16 15.54
CA ASN A 278 5.36 1.16 14.54
C ASN A 278 6.77 1.40 13.99
N LEU A 279 7.19 2.66 13.85
CA LEU A 279 8.54 3.03 13.45
C LEU A 279 9.57 2.56 14.48
N ILE A 280 9.24 2.62 15.77
CA ILE A 280 10.04 2.01 16.83
C ILE A 280 10.18 0.50 16.62
N LYS A 281 9.09 -0.21 16.34
CA LYS A 281 9.14 -1.66 16.07
C LYS A 281 10.04 -1.98 14.87
N LEU A 282 10.01 -1.16 13.81
CA LEU A 282 10.91 -1.24 12.67
C LEU A 282 12.38 -0.99 13.08
N ALA A 283 12.63 0.08 13.85
CA ALA A 283 13.96 0.47 14.30
C ALA A 283 14.64 -0.57 15.20
N LEU A 284 13.89 -1.48 15.84
CA LEU A 284 14.48 -2.58 16.60
C LEU A 284 15.23 -3.59 15.71
N TYR A 285 14.90 -3.70 14.43
CA TYR A 285 15.56 -4.61 13.50
C TYR A 285 16.70 -3.92 12.76
N GLN A 286 17.80 -4.62 12.51
CA GLN A 286 18.85 -4.19 11.59
C GLN A 286 18.35 -4.38 10.15
N PRO A 287 18.15 -3.29 9.38
CA PRO A 287 17.77 -3.40 7.98
C PRO A 287 18.95 -3.87 7.14
N ILE A 288 18.71 -4.89 6.32
CA ILE A 288 19.61 -5.39 5.28
C ILE A 288 18.84 -5.35 3.97
N ILE A 289 19.22 -4.46 3.06
CA ILE A 289 18.64 -4.39 1.72
C ILE A 289 19.52 -5.21 0.78
N TYR A 290 18.95 -6.28 0.24
CA TYR A 290 19.61 -7.21 -0.66
C TYR A 290 19.12 -6.99 -2.09
N CYS A 291 19.92 -6.27 -2.85
CA CYS A 291 19.62 -5.75 -4.17
C CYS A 291 20.00 -6.71 -5.29
N ASP A 292 19.17 -6.74 -6.33
CA ASP A 292 19.47 -7.40 -7.59
C ASP A 292 20.29 -6.47 -8.48
N ASP A 293 21.41 -6.97 -8.95
CA ASP A 293 22.29 -6.29 -9.88
C ASP A 293 22.69 -7.23 -11.01
N SER A 294 21.87 -8.24 -11.30
CA SER A 294 22.07 -9.15 -12.42
C SER A 294 21.86 -8.44 -13.75
N GLY A 295 22.30 -9.06 -14.86
CA GLY A 295 22.24 -8.44 -16.18
C GLY A 295 20.83 -7.99 -16.62
N SER A 296 19.76 -8.64 -16.13
CA SER A 296 18.37 -8.29 -16.44
C SER A 296 17.92 -6.95 -15.89
N MET A 297 18.63 -6.41 -14.88
CA MET A 297 18.31 -5.12 -14.29
C MET A 297 18.59 -3.93 -15.22
N ALA A 298 19.40 -4.12 -16.27
CA ALA A 298 19.67 -3.09 -17.28
C ALA A 298 18.59 -3.08 -18.38
N PRO A 299 18.26 -1.92 -18.98
CA PRO A 299 17.31 -1.82 -20.10
C PRO A 299 17.63 -2.74 -21.28
N GLY A 300 18.92 -2.93 -21.58
CA GLY A 300 19.37 -3.83 -22.65
C GLY A 300 19.40 -5.32 -22.26
N GLY A 301 19.15 -5.64 -21.00
CA GLY A 301 19.19 -6.99 -20.44
C GLY A 301 17.81 -7.61 -20.16
N ASN A 302 16.73 -6.84 -20.31
CA ASN A 302 15.35 -7.33 -20.19
C ASN A 302 14.54 -7.10 -21.48
N ASN A 303 13.44 -7.85 -21.62
CA ASN A 303 12.63 -7.85 -22.84
C ASN A 303 11.78 -6.57 -23.01
N ASP A 304 11.62 -5.80 -21.94
CA ASP A 304 10.68 -4.68 -21.86
C ASP A 304 11.36 -3.30 -21.93
N GLY A 305 12.71 -3.28 -21.97
CA GLY A 305 13.50 -2.04 -22.01
C GLY A 305 13.46 -1.24 -20.70
N GLU A 306 13.11 -1.88 -19.59
CA GLU A 306 12.90 -1.25 -18.29
C GLU A 306 14.22 -0.89 -17.60
N ASP A 307 14.30 0.31 -17.00
CA ASP A 307 15.42 0.69 -16.13
C ASP A 307 15.16 0.26 -14.68
N ARG A 308 15.18 -1.06 -14.47
CA ARG A 308 14.91 -1.68 -13.16
C ARG A 308 15.98 -1.31 -12.13
N MET A 309 17.22 -1.15 -12.57
CA MET A 309 18.29 -0.66 -11.69
C MET A 309 18.01 0.79 -11.24
N GLY A 310 17.54 1.67 -12.13
CA GLY A 310 17.09 3.02 -11.78
C GLY A 310 15.98 3.00 -10.71
N ASP A 311 14.92 2.24 -10.95
CA ASP A 311 13.82 2.09 -9.99
C ASP A 311 14.29 1.53 -8.64
N GLN A 312 15.24 0.58 -8.64
CA GLN A 312 15.82 0.03 -7.41
C GLN A 312 16.61 1.08 -6.62
N ARG A 313 17.36 1.97 -7.30
CA ARG A 313 18.12 3.05 -6.63
C ARG A 313 17.18 3.95 -5.85
N ASP A 314 16.11 4.41 -6.49
CA ASP A 314 15.14 5.31 -5.87
C ASP A 314 14.43 4.65 -4.68
N LEU A 315 14.07 3.36 -4.83
CA LEU A 315 13.44 2.59 -3.77
C LEU A 315 14.37 2.39 -2.56
N VAL A 316 15.63 1.98 -2.79
CA VAL A 316 16.64 1.76 -1.74
C VAL A 316 16.88 3.03 -0.94
N GLU A 317 16.98 4.18 -1.61
CA GLU A 317 17.19 5.47 -0.94
C GLU A 317 16.05 5.81 0.01
N ARG A 318 14.80 5.62 -0.42
CA ARG A 318 13.62 5.94 0.38
C ARG A 318 13.41 4.96 1.53
N VAL A 319 13.61 3.66 1.28
CA VAL A 319 13.58 2.63 2.33
C VAL A 319 14.64 2.93 3.39
N ALA A 320 15.87 3.26 2.97
CA ALA A 320 16.94 3.62 3.89
C ALA A 320 16.56 4.83 4.75
N ARG A 321 16.03 5.90 4.14
CA ARG A 321 15.57 7.10 4.85
C ARG A 321 14.52 6.80 5.93
N ILE A 322 13.58 5.90 5.65
CA ILE A 322 12.57 5.46 6.64
C ILE A 322 13.22 4.64 7.75
N CYS A 323 14.00 3.61 7.39
CA CYS A 323 14.64 2.70 8.35
C CYS A 323 15.62 3.40 9.29
N THR A 324 16.26 4.49 8.85
CA THR A 324 17.23 5.23 9.66
C THR A 324 16.64 6.45 10.39
N LYS A 325 15.33 6.72 10.25
CA LYS A 325 14.70 7.96 10.77
C LYS A 325 14.90 8.17 12.28
N ILE A 326 14.84 7.10 13.08
CA ILE A 326 14.90 7.18 14.56
C ILE A 326 16.01 6.35 15.21
N VAL A 327 16.90 5.74 14.42
CA VAL A 327 18.07 5.04 14.95
C VAL A 327 19.24 6.02 15.12
N PRO A 328 20.20 5.75 16.02
CA PRO A 328 21.48 6.47 16.10
C PRO A 328 22.20 6.61 14.76
N ASP A 329 22.94 7.70 14.56
CA ASP A 329 23.57 8.04 13.27
C ASP A 329 24.72 7.10 12.86
N ASP A 330 25.23 6.31 13.81
CA ASP A 330 26.22 5.25 13.61
C ASP A 330 25.58 3.89 13.24
N LEU A 331 24.24 3.80 13.22
CA LEU A 331 23.48 2.60 12.91
C LEU A 331 22.66 2.78 11.62
N GLY A 332 23.32 2.64 10.49
CA GLY A 332 22.69 2.73 9.17
C GLY A 332 22.13 1.43 8.62
N VAL A 333 21.97 1.39 7.29
CA VAL A 333 21.50 0.21 6.55
C VAL A 333 22.66 -0.65 6.09
N HIS A 334 22.47 -1.98 6.09
CA HIS A 334 23.40 -2.90 5.45
C HIS A 334 22.95 -3.08 4.00
N LEU A 335 23.83 -2.85 3.05
CA LEU A 335 23.51 -2.98 1.63
C LEU A 335 24.25 -4.19 1.06
N ARG A 336 23.56 -5.03 0.31
CA ARG A 336 24.14 -6.23 -0.30
C ARG A 336 23.67 -6.34 -1.72
N PHE A 337 24.48 -6.92 -2.58
CA PHE A 337 24.15 -7.15 -3.98
C PHE A 337 24.39 -8.62 -4.34
N ILE A 338 23.73 -9.11 -5.40
CA ILE A 338 23.94 -10.49 -5.88
C ILE A 338 25.35 -10.64 -6.45
N ASN A 339 25.82 -9.69 -7.26
CA ASN A 339 27.05 -9.80 -8.03
C ASN A 339 28.15 -8.89 -7.48
N ASN A 340 27.92 -7.58 -7.40
CA ASN A 340 28.89 -6.56 -6.97
C ASN A 340 29.22 -6.67 -5.47
N GLN A 341 30.45 -6.33 -5.10
CA GLN A 341 30.92 -6.29 -3.70
C GLN A 341 31.64 -4.97 -3.44
N PRO A 342 30.90 -3.86 -3.24
CA PRO A 342 31.49 -2.59 -2.85
C PRO A 342 32.16 -2.71 -1.47
N GLY A 343 33.12 -1.83 -1.18
CA GLY A 343 34.05 -1.97 -0.05
C GLY A 343 33.38 -2.03 1.34
N ASN A 344 32.91 -0.89 1.86
CA ASN A 344 32.10 -0.87 3.08
C ASN A 344 30.63 -1.01 2.70
N THR A 345 29.92 -1.90 3.39
CA THR A 345 28.50 -2.19 3.12
C THR A 345 27.65 -2.28 4.38
N ASP A 346 28.22 -1.95 5.53
CA ASP A 346 27.56 -2.10 6.83
C ASP A 346 27.33 -0.72 7.47
N ASN A 347 26.17 -0.57 8.10
CA ASN A 347 25.73 0.65 8.80
C ASN A 347 25.90 1.93 7.96
N LEU A 348 25.56 1.86 6.67
CA LEU A 348 25.77 2.94 5.73
C LEU A 348 24.86 4.14 5.99
N LYS A 349 25.42 5.34 5.84
CA LYS A 349 24.69 6.61 5.81
C LYS A 349 24.10 6.88 4.44
N MET A 350 23.19 7.86 4.37
CA MET A 350 22.46 8.17 3.13
C MET A 350 23.38 8.55 1.96
N ASP A 351 24.42 9.34 2.21
CA ASP A 351 25.41 9.74 1.20
C ASP A 351 26.24 8.55 0.70
N GLU A 352 26.60 7.64 1.60
CA GLU A 352 27.30 6.40 1.25
C GLU A 352 26.43 5.46 0.41
N ILE A 353 25.14 5.31 0.78
CA ILE A 353 24.15 4.52 0.03
C ILE A 353 24.00 5.09 -1.39
N GLN A 354 23.75 6.39 -1.53
CA GLN A 354 23.62 7.06 -2.83
C GLN A 354 24.87 6.86 -3.69
N ASN A 355 26.05 7.01 -3.11
CA ASN A 355 27.32 6.80 -3.80
C ASN A 355 27.48 5.36 -4.29
N ILE A 356 27.25 4.36 -3.42
CA ILE A 356 27.34 2.94 -3.79
C ILE A 356 26.32 2.60 -4.88
N MET A 357 25.06 3.02 -4.70
CA MET A 357 23.97 2.74 -5.64
C MET A 357 24.23 3.35 -7.03
N THR A 358 24.91 4.50 -7.10
CA THR A 358 25.31 5.13 -8.37
C THR A 358 26.45 4.37 -9.07
N GLN A 359 27.38 3.80 -8.31
CA GLN A 359 28.55 3.09 -8.83
C GLN A 359 28.24 1.66 -9.28
N VAL A 360 27.27 1.00 -8.66
CA VAL A 360 26.89 -0.38 -9.01
C VAL A 360 26.24 -0.43 -10.39
N THR A 361 26.80 -1.28 -11.24
CA THR A 361 26.30 -1.55 -12.60
C THR A 361 25.76 -2.97 -12.71
N PRO A 362 24.59 -3.17 -13.38
CA PRO A 362 24.04 -4.49 -13.64
C PRO A 362 24.99 -5.41 -14.42
N GLY A 363 25.09 -6.67 -13.99
CA GLY A 363 25.88 -7.69 -14.66
C GLY A 363 25.89 -9.02 -13.90
N GLY A 364 26.20 -10.10 -14.60
CA GLY A 364 26.24 -11.43 -14.00
C GLY A 364 24.88 -12.11 -13.89
N CYS A 365 24.86 -13.23 -13.17
CA CYS A 365 23.70 -14.10 -13.02
C CYS A 365 22.90 -13.76 -11.75
N THR A 366 21.72 -14.34 -11.62
CA THR A 366 20.76 -14.09 -10.54
C THR A 366 20.93 -15.16 -9.44
N GLU A 367 22.11 -15.25 -8.83
CA GLU A 367 22.44 -16.22 -7.76
C GLU A 367 21.89 -15.83 -6.38
N ILE A 368 20.58 -15.58 -6.28
CA ILE A 368 19.94 -15.00 -5.09
C ILE A 368 20.16 -15.88 -3.86
N GLY A 369 19.98 -17.20 -3.97
CA GLY A 369 20.05 -18.11 -2.83
C GLY A 369 21.47 -18.30 -2.32
N ILE A 370 22.42 -18.63 -3.21
CA ILE A 370 23.83 -18.80 -2.83
C ILE A 370 24.36 -17.51 -2.21
N GLN A 371 24.11 -16.36 -2.83
CA GLN A 371 24.70 -15.10 -2.38
C GLN A 371 23.99 -14.57 -1.12
N LEU A 372 22.70 -14.87 -0.90
CA LEU A 372 22.06 -14.70 0.42
C LEU A 372 22.82 -15.46 1.51
N ARG A 373 23.16 -16.73 1.27
CA ARG A 373 23.92 -17.53 2.24
C ARG A 373 25.31 -16.95 2.48
N GLU A 374 26.08 -16.69 1.42
CA GLU A 374 27.48 -16.29 1.54
C GLU A 374 27.67 -14.86 2.06
N ARG A 375 26.82 -13.92 1.63
CA ARG A 375 27.01 -12.48 1.88
C ARG A 375 26.21 -11.94 3.07
N ILE A 376 25.22 -12.69 3.53
CA ILE A 376 24.30 -12.26 4.59
C ILE A 376 24.29 -13.27 5.74
N LEU A 377 23.80 -14.49 5.49
CA LEU A 377 23.55 -15.45 6.58
C LEU A 377 24.84 -15.91 7.26
N LYS A 378 25.89 -16.26 6.49
CA LYS A 378 27.19 -16.62 7.05
C LYS A 378 27.82 -15.50 7.90
N PRO A 379 28.01 -14.27 7.38
CA PRO A 379 28.68 -13.23 8.16
C PRO A 379 27.82 -12.67 9.29
N LEU A 380 26.49 -12.67 9.20
CA LEU A 380 25.61 -11.96 10.13
C LEU A 380 24.82 -12.87 11.09
N LEU A 381 24.65 -14.16 10.79
CA LEU A 381 23.80 -15.07 11.57
C LEU A 381 24.51 -16.36 12.04
N TYR A 382 25.31 -16.98 11.17
CA TYR A 382 25.91 -18.27 11.46
C TYR A 382 27.22 -18.12 12.25
N SER A 383 27.12 -18.35 13.56
CA SER A 383 28.22 -18.19 14.52
C SER A 383 29.44 -19.06 14.22
N GLN A 384 29.26 -20.17 13.50
CA GLN A 384 30.36 -21.03 13.04
C GLN A 384 31.26 -20.37 11.99
N TYR A 385 30.81 -19.28 11.35
CA TYR A 385 31.57 -18.52 10.36
C TYR A 385 32.01 -17.15 10.89
N ASN A 386 31.31 -16.59 11.87
CA ASN A 386 31.68 -15.32 12.49
C ASN A 386 31.33 -15.34 13.98
N GLU A 387 32.35 -15.41 14.84
CA GLU A 387 32.14 -15.46 16.29
C GLU A 387 31.52 -14.18 16.86
N ASN A 388 31.68 -13.03 16.17
CA ASN A 388 31.09 -11.75 16.58
C ASN A 388 29.56 -11.80 16.54
N VAL A 389 28.97 -12.73 15.78
CA VAL A 389 27.51 -12.93 15.69
C VAL A 389 26.91 -13.44 17.00
N LYS A 390 27.71 -14.03 17.90
CA LYS A 390 27.26 -14.37 19.26
C LYS A 390 26.75 -13.12 20.02
N ASN A 391 27.19 -11.94 19.61
CA ASN A 391 26.83 -10.64 20.17
C ASN A 391 25.84 -9.86 19.29
N LEU A 392 25.04 -10.51 18.44
CA LEU A 392 24.03 -9.81 17.63
C LEU A 392 23.15 -8.93 18.54
N THR A 393 23.15 -7.62 18.29
CA THR A 393 22.49 -6.61 19.13
C THR A 393 21.09 -6.23 18.64
N ARG A 394 20.75 -6.61 17.41
CA ARG A 394 19.44 -6.38 16.78
C ARG A 394 19.06 -7.59 15.91
N PRO A 395 17.81 -8.06 15.93
CA PRO A 395 17.32 -9.03 14.94
C PRO A 395 17.41 -8.45 13.52
N LEU A 396 17.37 -9.31 12.50
CA LEU A 396 17.61 -8.93 11.10
C LEU A 396 16.30 -8.79 10.32
N LEU A 397 16.15 -7.68 9.59
CA LEU A 397 15.13 -7.53 8.55
C LEU A 397 15.86 -7.57 7.20
N ILE A 398 15.70 -8.67 6.46
CA ILE A 398 16.34 -8.89 5.16
C ILE A 398 15.31 -8.60 4.07
N SER A 399 15.43 -7.45 3.42
CA SER A 399 14.59 -7.01 2.31
C SER A 399 15.27 -7.34 0.98
N ILE A 400 14.83 -8.42 0.34
CA ILE A 400 15.31 -8.91 -0.95
C ILE A 400 14.49 -8.23 -2.07
N ILE A 401 15.16 -7.50 -2.95
CA ILE A 401 14.56 -6.91 -4.15
C ILE A 401 15.12 -7.66 -5.35
N THR A 402 14.25 -8.20 -6.22
CA THR A 402 14.69 -8.94 -7.41
C THR A 402 13.75 -8.80 -8.60
N ASP A 403 14.32 -8.75 -9.80
CA ASP A 403 13.57 -8.75 -11.06
C ASP A 403 13.47 -10.13 -11.70
N GLY A 404 14.12 -11.10 -11.09
CA GLY A 404 14.46 -12.35 -11.72
C GLY A 404 14.14 -13.55 -10.86
N ILE A 405 14.64 -14.68 -11.33
CA ILE A 405 14.45 -15.98 -10.70
C ILE A 405 15.83 -16.55 -10.47
N PRO A 406 16.08 -17.23 -9.33
CA PRO A 406 17.33 -17.94 -9.07
C PRO A 406 17.90 -18.66 -10.30
N PHE A 407 19.06 -18.20 -10.76
CA PHE A 407 19.78 -18.73 -11.91
C PHE A 407 21.25 -18.31 -11.84
N GLY A 408 22.18 -19.27 -11.85
CA GLY A 408 23.61 -19.00 -11.74
C GLY A 408 24.44 -19.26 -13.00
N GLY A 409 23.81 -19.58 -14.12
CA GLY A 409 24.53 -19.89 -15.36
C GLY A 409 25.26 -21.24 -15.33
N ARG A 410 26.19 -21.44 -16.28
CA ARG A 410 26.89 -22.72 -16.47
C ARG A 410 27.86 -22.99 -15.32
N GLY A 411 27.64 -24.08 -14.58
CA GLY A 411 28.53 -24.54 -13.52
C GLY A 411 28.19 -24.02 -12.13
N SER A 412 27.20 -23.13 -12.01
CA SER A 412 26.69 -22.71 -10.71
C SER A 412 25.78 -23.77 -10.09
N PRO A 413 25.84 -23.99 -8.76
CA PRO A 413 24.88 -24.82 -8.05
C PRO A 413 23.55 -24.10 -7.75
N GLU A 414 23.34 -22.87 -8.23
CA GLU A 414 22.07 -22.16 -8.06
C GLU A 414 20.96 -22.87 -8.83
N THR A 415 19.86 -23.14 -8.14
CA THR A 415 18.65 -23.74 -8.70
C THR A 415 17.44 -22.88 -8.37
N ARG A 416 16.31 -23.15 -9.03
CA ARG A 416 15.02 -22.49 -8.75
C ARG A 416 14.59 -22.59 -7.28
N ASN A 417 15.10 -23.59 -6.54
CA ASN A 417 14.75 -23.83 -5.15
C ASN A 417 15.79 -23.26 -4.16
N THR A 418 16.95 -22.82 -4.62
CA THR A 418 18.07 -22.50 -3.71
C THR A 418 17.70 -21.40 -2.73
N LEU A 419 17.04 -20.32 -3.15
CA LEU A 419 16.57 -19.27 -2.24
C LEU A 419 15.65 -19.84 -1.14
N ARG A 420 14.66 -20.64 -1.51
CA ARG A 420 13.75 -21.31 -0.58
C ARG A 420 14.52 -22.19 0.40
N ASP A 421 15.43 -22.99 -0.11
CA ASP A 421 16.19 -23.96 0.68
C ASP A 421 17.13 -23.25 1.67
N GLU A 422 17.74 -22.12 1.30
CA GLU A 422 18.54 -21.31 2.23
C GLU A 422 17.68 -20.61 3.29
N ILE A 423 16.47 -20.17 2.96
CA ILE A 423 15.52 -19.65 3.96
C ILE A 423 15.13 -20.74 4.96
N LYS A 424 14.82 -21.96 4.48
CA LYS A 424 14.52 -23.10 5.36
C LYS A 424 15.71 -23.45 6.27
N ARG A 425 16.93 -23.48 5.73
CA ARG A 425 18.15 -23.68 6.54
C ARG A 425 18.38 -22.57 7.56
N CYS A 426 18.05 -21.32 7.23
CA CYS A 426 18.07 -20.22 8.18
C CYS A 426 17.11 -20.51 9.35
N GLN A 427 15.86 -20.88 9.06
CA GLN A 427 14.85 -21.21 10.08
C GLN A 427 15.27 -22.40 10.96
N GLU A 428 15.81 -23.47 10.34
CA GLU A 428 16.37 -24.63 11.04
C GLU A 428 17.49 -24.22 11.99
N TYR A 429 18.45 -23.40 11.51
CA TYR A 429 19.53 -22.88 12.34
C TYR A 429 19.00 -22.05 13.53
N LEU A 430 17.98 -21.21 13.31
CA LEU A 430 17.37 -20.45 14.41
C LEU A 430 16.80 -21.40 15.48
N LEU A 431 16.07 -22.43 15.06
CA LEU A 431 15.49 -23.42 15.96
C LEU A 431 16.56 -24.20 16.74
N GLU A 432 17.59 -24.72 16.05
CA GLU A 432 18.68 -25.49 16.63
C GLU A 432 19.48 -24.69 17.66
N ASN A 433 19.61 -23.38 17.46
CA ASN A 433 20.36 -22.48 18.36
C ASN A 433 19.46 -21.78 19.39
N GLY A 434 18.20 -22.19 19.53
CA GLY A 434 17.26 -21.62 20.51
C GLY A 434 16.94 -20.15 20.28
N LEU A 435 17.02 -19.69 19.03
CA LEU A 435 16.73 -18.32 18.61
C LEU A 435 15.23 -18.20 18.28
N PRO A 436 14.55 -17.12 18.70
CA PRO A 436 13.19 -16.86 18.26
C PRO A 436 13.13 -16.81 16.73
N SER A 437 12.04 -17.29 16.13
CA SER A 437 11.88 -17.27 14.67
C SER A 437 11.98 -15.85 14.10
N ARG A 438 11.51 -14.85 14.84
CA ARG A 438 11.65 -13.41 14.55
C ARG A 438 13.06 -12.84 14.68
N THR A 439 14.07 -13.67 14.90
CA THR A 439 15.47 -13.25 14.78
C THR A 439 15.81 -12.81 13.36
N VAL A 440 15.18 -13.44 12.35
CA VAL A 440 15.31 -13.07 10.95
C VAL A 440 13.93 -12.99 10.34
N ILE A 441 13.65 -11.87 9.71
CA ILE A 441 12.44 -11.65 8.92
C ILE A 441 12.87 -11.41 7.48
N PHE A 442 12.30 -12.17 6.55
CA PHE A 442 12.52 -12.00 5.13
C PHE A 442 11.35 -11.24 4.53
N GLN A 443 11.66 -10.16 3.82
CA GLN A 443 10.73 -9.47 2.94
C GLN A 443 11.26 -9.62 1.52
N ILE A 444 10.47 -10.15 0.61
CA ILE A 444 10.89 -10.41 -0.77
C ILE A 444 9.95 -9.67 -1.70
N SER A 445 10.53 -8.87 -2.59
CA SER A 445 9.78 -7.95 -3.42
C SER A 445 10.22 -7.98 -4.87
N GLN A 446 9.23 -7.94 -5.76
CA GLN A 446 9.46 -7.88 -7.20
C GLN A 446 9.77 -6.45 -7.63
N ILE A 447 10.76 -6.32 -8.51
CA ILE A 447 10.97 -5.11 -9.32
C ILE A 447 10.87 -5.45 -10.81
N GLY A 448 10.24 -4.58 -11.58
CA GLY A 448 10.01 -4.78 -13.01
C GLY A 448 8.88 -5.77 -13.32
N SER A 449 8.60 -5.93 -14.62
CA SER A 449 7.38 -6.61 -15.09
C SER A 449 7.57 -8.07 -15.54
N ASP A 450 8.72 -8.70 -15.25
CA ASP A 450 8.99 -10.08 -15.68
C ASP A 450 7.94 -11.08 -15.14
N LYS A 451 7.29 -11.77 -16.08
CA LYS A 451 6.22 -12.72 -15.77
C LYS A 451 6.73 -13.96 -15.03
N ASN A 452 7.94 -14.42 -15.37
CA ASN A 452 8.49 -15.62 -14.77
C ASN A 452 8.89 -15.36 -13.31
N SER A 453 9.41 -14.15 -13.00
CA SER A 453 9.68 -13.68 -11.64
C SER A 453 8.39 -13.64 -10.81
N LYS A 454 7.31 -13.12 -11.38
CA LYS A 454 5.99 -13.13 -10.74
C LYS A 454 5.52 -14.55 -10.39
N GLU A 455 5.64 -15.50 -11.32
CA GLU A 455 5.28 -16.91 -11.07
C GLU A 455 6.18 -17.56 -10.02
N PHE A 456 7.47 -17.26 -10.02
CA PHE A 456 8.41 -17.76 -9.02
C PHE A 456 8.05 -17.28 -7.61
N LEU A 457 7.80 -15.97 -7.44
CA LEU A 457 7.42 -15.39 -6.15
C LEU A 457 6.06 -15.92 -5.68
N GLN A 458 5.12 -16.14 -6.59
CA GLN A 458 3.85 -16.78 -6.27
C GLN A 458 4.06 -18.21 -5.72
N LYS A 459 4.89 -19.02 -6.37
CA LYS A 459 5.22 -20.38 -5.87
C LYS A 459 5.92 -20.34 -4.52
N LEU A 460 6.83 -19.38 -4.30
CA LEU A 460 7.49 -19.21 -3.01
C LEU A 460 6.50 -18.79 -1.92
N ARG A 461 5.46 -18.00 -2.26
CA ARG A 461 4.37 -17.63 -1.33
C ARG A 461 3.52 -18.83 -0.95
N GLU A 462 3.25 -19.73 -1.89
CA GLU A 462 2.48 -20.97 -1.66
C GLU A 462 3.20 -21.95 -0.71
N GLU A 463 4.51 -21.84 -0.53
CA GLU A 463 5.28 -22.63 0.46
C GLU A 463 4.98 -22.23 1.91
N ASN A 464 4.37 -21.05 2.15
CA ASN A 464 3.93 -20.57 3.47
C ASN A 464 5.04 -20.66 4.55
N LEU A 465 6.24 -20.19 4.19
CA LEU A 465 7.41 -20.17 5.06
C LEU A 465 7.23 -19.17 6.22
N GLU A 466 7.70 -19.53 7.42
CA GLU A 466 7.60 -18.68 8.60
C GLU A 466 8.46 -17.40 8.49
N ASN A 467 7.89 -16.24 8.84
CA ASN A 467 8.56 -14.94 8.77
C ASN A 467 9.10 -14.58 7.37
N VAL A 468 8.43 -15.07 6.32
CA VAL A 468 8.68 -14.69 4.93
C VAL A 468 7.46 -13.98 4.39
N TYR A 469 7.67 -12.74 3.94
CA TYR A 469 6.63 -11.88 3.43
C TYR A 469 6.95 -11.52 1.99
N ILE A 470 6.07 -11.90 1.08
CA ILE A 470 6.26 -11.68 -0.35
C ILE A 470 5.26 -10.62 -0.80
N THR A 471 5.76 -9.46 -1.17
CA THR A 471 4.92 -8.35 -1.63
C THR A 471 4.41 -8.69 -3.03
N ALA A 472 3.09 -8.90 -3.17
CA ALA A 472 2.48 -9.30 -4.45
C ALA A 472 2.44 -8.19 -5.51
N GLN A 473 2.73 -6.94 -5.12
CA GLN A 473 2.72 -5.77 -5.99
C GLN A 473 4.11 -5.53 -6.59
N GLN A 474 4.15 -5.12 -7.86
CA GLN A 474 5.37 -4.62 -8.51
C GLN A 474 5.75 -3.30 -7.84
N LEU A 475 6.82 -3.30 -7.05
CA LEU A 475 7.18 -2.14 -6.22
C LEU A 475 7.42 -0.91 -7.09
N ASP A 476 8.05 -1.08 -8.24
CA ASP A 476 8.32 -0.02 -9.22
C ASP A 476 7.03 0.55 -9.84
N SER A 477 6.02 -0.28 -10.13
CA SER A 477 4.76 0.21 -10.69
C SER A 477 4.01 1.08 -9.68
N LYS A 478 3.91 0.63 -8.42
CA LYS A 478 3.25 1.41 -7.37
C LYS A 478 4.07 2.65 -6.99
N PHE A 479 5.39 2.52 -6.99
CA PHE A 479 6.31 3.64 -6.84
C PHE A 479 6.09 4.71 -7.91
N ARG A 480 6.05 4.32 -9.19
CA ARG A 480 5.81 5.25 -10.31
C ARG A 480 4.45 5.95 -10.23
N GLU A 481 3.43 5.28 -9.71
CA GLU A 481 2.10 5.85 -9.44
C GLU A 481 2.16 6.94 -8.36
N LEU A 482 2.86 6.66 -7.25
CA LEU A 482 2.89 7.51 -6.07
C LEU A 482 4.02 8.55 -6.06
N ARG A 483 4.98 8.51 -7.01
CA ARG A 483 6.18 9.38 -7.00
C ARG A 483 5.92 10.88 -6.96
N ASN A 484 4.73 11.32 -7.38
CA ASN A 484 4.33 12.73 -7.35
C ASN A 484 3.64 13.16 -6.04
N ASN A 485 3.36 12.20 -5.14
CA ASN A 485 2.84 12.45 -3.81
C ASN A 485 3.76 11.81 -2.76
N GLU A 486 4.69 12.62 -2.25
CA GLU A 486 5.69 12.18 -1.27
C GLU A 486 5.07 11.61 0.00
N LYS A 487 3.90 12.14 0.42
CA LYS A 487 3.21 11.72 1.64
C LYS A 487 2.61 10.32 1.49
N ASP A 488 1.89 10.08 0.39
CA ASP A 488 1.29 8.77 0.09
C ASP A 488 2.36 7.71 -0.16
N LEU A 489 3.46 8.11 -0.82
CA LEU A 489 4.59 7.24 -1.08
C LEU A 489 5.32 6.85 0.21
N GLU A 490 5.55 7.80 1.12
CA GLU A 490 6.11 7.52 2.45
C GLU A 490 5.21 6.58 3.24
N ALA A 491 3.89 6.81 3.24
CA ALA A 491 2.93 5.95 3.91
C ALA A 491 2.95 4.51 3.36
N TRP A 492 2.85 4.35 2.04
CA TRP A 492 2.84 3.04 1.40
C TRP A 492 4.14 2.26 1.62
N LEU A 493 5.31 2.92 1.49
CA LEU A 493 6.59 2.29 1.76
C LEU A 493 6.70 1.87 3.24
N PHE A 494 6.27 2.74 4.14
CA PHE A 494 6.28 2.46 5.57
C PHE A 494 5.39 1.27 5.92
N GLU A 495 4.16 1.24 5.43
CA GLU A 495 3.26 0.10 5.60
C GLU A 495 3.85 -1.21 5.05
N THR A 496 4.46 -1.14 3.85
CA THR A 496 5.10 -2.29 3.20
C THR A 496 6.27 -2.83 4.04
N LEU A 497 7.07 -1.97 4.67
CA LEU A 497 8.16 -2.38 5.57
C LEU A 497 7.65 -2.91 6.92
N LEU A 498 6.47 -2.46 7.36
CA LEU A 498 5.88 -2.85 8.65
C LEU A 498 5.06 -4.15 8.60
N GLU A 499 4.43 -4.45 7.46
CA GLU A 499 3.68 -5.68 7.25
C GLU A 499 4.40 -6.92 7.82
N PRO A 500 5.70 -7.15 7.51
CA PRO A 500 6.40 -8.31 8.04
C PRO A 500 6.66 -8.29 9.55
N ILE A 501 6.63 -7.11 10.17
CA ILE A 501 6.92 -6.92 11.59
C ILE A 501 5.65 -7.09 12.43
N LEU A 502 4.49 -6.65 11.92
CA LEU A 502 3.24 -6.58 12.67
C LEU A 502 2.39 -7.87 12.66
N ASP A 503 2.82 -8.96 12.00
CA ASP A 503 2.02 -10.19 11.77
C ASP A 503 0.68 -9.93 11.04
N ARG A 504 0.57 -8.84 10.27
CA ARG A 504 -0.61 -8.62 9.42
C ARG A 504 -0.47 -9.55 8.22
N LYS A 505 -1.15 -10.70 8.22
CA LYS A 505 -1.33 -11.49 6.99
C LYS A 505 -2.15 -10.61 6.03
N SER A 506 -1.55 -10.19 4.92
CA SER A 506 -2.28 -9.60 3.80
C SER A 506 -3.41 -10.56 3.41
N GLY A 507 -4.64 -10.10 3.60
CA GLY A 507 -5.86 -10.76 3.13
C GLY A 507 -6.03 -10.67 1.62
#